data_AF-A0A1F8F7T9-F1
#
_entry.id   AF-A0A1F8F7T9-F1
#
_cell.length_a   1.000
_cell.length_b   1.000
_cell.length_c   1.000
_cell.angle_alpha   90.00
_cell.angle_beta   90.00
_cell.angle_gamma   90.00
#
_symmetry.space_group_name_H-M   'P 1'
#
loop_
_entity.id
_entity.type
_entity.pdbx_description
1 polymer ?
#
loop_
_entity_poly.entity_id
_entity_poly.type
_entity_poly.pdbx_seq_one_letter_code
_entity_poly.pdbx_strand_id
1 'polypeptide(L)'
;MNFPINLYTTWRSQVVVGKSTTWHINLYTSLFLIWQCGHLNDEGVKYILMMIVKEKSFSTAKAMLAVLWQTNEIGRDRLLNHKYVKTLCHNKNKGTYRSCISRLCKNKLIRRDYNNIIGLTGSGRGAALFSFIEAEAKFHKKEQKWDGGWRIVFFDIPEHKRKYRDYLRKVLKLVGFNEFQKSIWIYPYPVPAFLKDLIFEYNIKPHVRFITTNLIDNDSDLRKIFDLV
;
A
#
# COMPACT_ATOMS: atom_id res chain seq x y z
N MET A 1 -9.43 -51.72 30.97
CA MET A 1 -10.81 -51.19 30.93
C MET A 1 -11.17 -50.86 29.48
N ASN A 2 -11.95 -51.75 28.85
CA ASN A 2 -13.04 -51.53 27.87
C ASN A 2 -13.59 -50.08 27.80
N PHE A 3 -14.03 -49.44 26.69
CA PHE A 3 -14.32 -49.74 25.25
C PHE A 3 -14.47 -48.31 24.53
N PRO A 4 -14.91 -48.12 23.26
CA PRO A 4 -14.21 -47.44 22.14
C PRO A 4 -15.10 -46.47 21.28
N ILE A 5 -14.85 -46.35 19.96
CA ILE A 5 -15.70 -45.90 18.80
C ILE A 5 -15.40 -44.46 18.31
N ASN A 6 -14.67 -44.21 17.21
CA ASN A 6 -14.93 -44.40 15.77
C ASN A 6 -16.16 -43.64 15.23
N LEU A 7 -15.92 -42.63 14.36
CA LEU A 7 -16.80 -42.27 13.25
C LEU A 7 -15.96 -41.64 12.14
N TYR A 8 -15.40 -42.49 11.27
CA TYR A 8 -15.21 -42.14 9.87
C TYR A 8 -16.60 -41.96 9.23
N THR A 9 -16.81 -40.93 8.41
CA THR A 9 -17.06 -41.06 6.96
C THR A 9 -17.78 -39.84 6.35
N THR A 10 -17.26 -39.46 5.18
CA THR A 10 -17.95 -38.90 4.00
C THR A 10 -18.65 -37.54 4.09
N TRP A 11 -18.08 -36.55 3.39
CA TRP A 11 -18.79 -35.87 2.30
C TRP A 11 -17.78 -35.37 1.25
N ARG A 12 -17.68 -36.11 0.15
CA ARG A 12 -17.07 -35.68 -1.12
C ARG A 12 -18.22 -35.63 -2.11
N SER A 13 -18.43 -34.47 -2.74
CA SER A 13 -18.75 -34.27 -4.17
C SER A 13 -19.73 -33.11 -4.41
N GLN A 14 -19.45 -32.40 -5.52
CA GLN A 14 -20.32 -31.48 -6.27
C GLN A 14 -20.33 -30.00 -5.85
N VAL A 15 -19.36 -29.25 -6.37
CA VAL A 15 -19.66 -28.01 -7.13
C VAL A 15 -18.76 -27.99 -8.37
N VAL A 16 -19.36 -28.28 -9.52
CA VAL A 16 -18.78 -28.05 -10.86
C VAL A 16 -19.38 -26.73 -11.38
N VAL A 17 -18.57 -26.01 -12.16
CA VAL A 17 -18.87 -24.83 -13.00
C VAL A 17 -18.76 -23.43 -12.35
N GLY A 18 -17.61 -22.79 -12.63
CA GLY A 18 -17.51 -21.39 -13.04
C GLY A 18 -17.78 -20.29 -12.00
N LYS A 19 -16.69 -19.64 -11.53
CA LYS A 19 -16.52 -18.18 -11.39
C LYS A 19 -15.31 -17.83 -10.51
N SER A 20 -14.51 -16.90 -11.00
CA SER A 20 -13.52 -16.04 -10.31
C SER A 20 -13.19 -16.36 -8.85
N THR A 21 -12.06 -17.04 -8.62
CA THR A 21 -11.47 -17.18 -7.29
C THR A 21 -10.71 -15.91 -6.94
N THR A 22 -11.42 -14.92 -6.40
CA THR A 22 -10.83 -13.74 -5.75
C THR A 22 -10.17 -14.16 -4.45
N TRP A 23 -8.89 -13.81 -4.32
CA TRP A 23 -7.98 -14.15 -3.23
C TRP A 23 -8.46 -13.64 -1.87
N HIS A 24 -8.91 -14.56 -1.02
CA HIS A 24 -9.24 -14.36 0.40
C HIS A 24 -8.04 -14.58 1.35
N ILE A 25 -6.81 -14.69 0.84
CA ILE A 25 -5.68 -15.27 1.60
C ILE A 25 -5.19 -14.40 2.77
N ASN A 26 -5.36 -13.08 2.72
CA ASN A 26 -4.85 -12.19 3.76
C ASN A 26 -5.68 -12.12 5.05
N LEU A 27 -6.87 -12.74 5.10
CA LEU A 27 -7.61 -12.95 6.36
C LEU A 27 -7.23 -14.28 6.99
N TYR A 28 -6.94 -15.30 6.17
CA TYR A 28 -6.60 -16.63 6.64
C TYR A 28 -5.22 -16.70 7.29
N THR A 29 -4.20 -16.00 6.79
CA THR A 29 -2.87 -15.94 7.45
C THR A 29 -2.92 -15.25 8.80
N SER A 30 -3.71 -14.17 8.92
CA SER A 30 -3.90 -13.47 10.20
C SER A 30 -4.74 -14.30 11.19
N LEU A 31 -5.81 -14.95 10.72
CA LEU A 31 -6.60 -15.89 11.54
C LEU A 31 -5.78 -17.15 11.91
N PHE A 32 -4.87 -17.59 11.05
CA PHE A 32 -3.96 -18.72 11.29
C PHE A 32 -2.87 -18.37 12.31
N LEU A 33 -2.33 -17.14 12.29
CA LEU A 33 -1.46 -16.63 13.36
C LEU A 33 -2.21 -16.46 14.69
N ILE A 34 -3.47 -16.00 14.65
CA ILE A 34 -4.34 -15.94 15.84
C ILE A 34 -4.63 -17.35 16.39
N TRP A 35 -4.76 -18.35 15.52
CA TRP A 35 -5.01 -19.75 15.88
C TRP A 35 -3.74 -20.47 16.39
N GLN A 36 -2.56 -20.23 15.79
CA GLN A 36 -1.26 -20.76 16.25
C GLN A 36 -0.82 -20.17 17.60
N CYS A 37 -1.17 -18.91 17.90
CA CYS A 37 -0.73 -18.22 19.10
C CYS A 37 -1.58 -18.49 20.36
N GLY A 38 -2.52 -19.45 20.34
CA GLY A 38 -3.27 -19.93 21.51
C GLY A 38 -3.39 -18.95 22.68
N HIS A 39 -4.49 -18.20 22.75
CA HIS A 39 -4.79 -17.11 23.72
C HIS A 39 -4.22 -15.72 23.38
N LEU A 40 -4.70 -15.12 22.29
CA LEU A 40 -4.81 -13.66 22.24
C LEU A 40 -6.15 -13.27 22.89
N ASN A 41 -6.10 -12.37 23.89
CA ASN A 41 -7.32 -11.76 24.43
C ASN A 41 -8.01 -10.88 23.37
N ASP A 42 -9.27 -10.51 23.59
CA ASP A 42 -10.06 -9.67 22.65
C ASP A 42 -9.33 -8.37 22.28
N GLU A 43 -8.57 -7.79 23.21
CA GLU A 43 -7.75 -6.60 22.98
C GLU A 43 -6.54 -6.88 22.06
N GLY A 44 -5.89 -8.05 22.14
CA GLY A 44 -4.80 -8.47 21.26
C GLY A 44 -5.28 -8.75 19.83
N VAL A 45 -6.44 -9.40 19.68
CA VAL A 45 -7.08 -9.61 18.36
C VAL A 45 -7.50 -8.28 17.75
N LYS A 46 -8.08 -7.38 18.56
CA LYS A 46 -8.43 -6.01 18.16
C LYS A 46 -7.20 -5.18 17.80
N TYR A 47 -6.08 -5.34 18.49
CA TYR A 47 -4.82 -4.69 18.17
C TYR A 47 -4.27 -5.17 16.82
N ILE A 48 -4.24 -6.48 16.57
CA ILE A 48 -3.81 -7.06 15.29
C ILE A 48 -4.75 -6.62 14.15
N LEU A 49 -6.06 -6.68 14.34
CA LEU A 49 -7.05 -6.13 13.40
C LEU A 49 -6.82 -4.64 13.15
N MET A 50 -6.55 -3.86 14.19
CA MET A 50 -6.26 -2.43 14.09
C MET A 50 -4.95 -2.15 13.36
N MET A 51 -3.91 -2.99 13.52
CA MET A 51 -2.66 -2.89 12.76
C MET A 51 -2.86 -3.22 11.29
N ILE A 52 -3.58 -4.31 10.98
CA ILE A 52 -3.94 -4.72 9.61
C ILE A 52 -4.79 -3.64 8.94
N VAL A 53 -5.76 -3.07 9.66
CA VAL A 53 -6.59 -1.95 9.17
C VAL A 53 -5.76 -0.69 8.99
N LYS A 54 -4.81 -0.37 9.88
CA LYS A 54 -3.93 0.80 9.76
C LYS A 54 -3.02 0.71 8.54
N GLU A 55 -2.36 -0.43 8.30
CA GLU A 55 -1.55 -0.66 7.10
C GLU A 55 -2.37 -0.58 5.81
N LYS A 56 -3.63 -1.05 5.85
CA LYS A 56 -4.54 -1.05 4.70
C LYS A 56 -5.31 0.26 4.51
N SER A 57 -5.39 1.15 5.51
CA SER A 57 -6.27 2.33 5.44
C SER A 57 -5.69 3.44 4.56
N PHE A 58 -6.09 3.45 3.30
CA PHE A 58 -5.91 4.62 2.44
C PHE A 58 -7.04 5.62 2.74
N SER A 59 -6.70 6.71 3.45
CA SER A 59 -7.69 7.68 3.92
C SER A 59 -8.39 8.39 2.76
N THR A 60 -9.60 8.89 3.00
CA THR A 60 -10.33 9.72 2.01
C THR A 60 -9.50 10.93 1.57
N ALA A 61 -8.73 11.53 2.48
CA ALA A 61 -7.84 12.64 2.17
C ALA A 61 -6.75 12.25 1.17
N LYS A 62 -6.06 11.12 1.42
CA LYS A 62 -5.03 10.61 0.50
C LYS A 62 -5.63 10.29 -0.86
N ALA A 63 -6.80 9.65 -0.92
CA ALA A 63 -7.43 9.37 -2.20
C ALA A 63 -7.82 10.64 -2.96
N MET A 64 -8.38 11.63 -2.28
CA MET A 64 -8.70 12.90 -2.93
C MET A 64 -7.44 13.58 -3.49
N LEU A 65 -6.37 13.63 -2.70
CA LEU A 65 -5.10 14.21 -3.11
C LEU A 65 -4.45 13.44 -4.27
N ALA A 66 -4.53 12.10 -4.27
CA ALA A 66 -4.04 11.25 -5.35
C ALA A 66 -4.78 11.50 -6.68
N VAL A 67 -6.11 11.68 -6.63
CA VAL A 67 -6.90 12.03 -7.83
C VAL A 67 -6.55 13.42 -8.33
N LEU A 68 -6.39 14.37 -7.41
CA LEU A 68 -6.04 15.76 -7.74
C LEU A 68 -4.63 15.89 -8.31
N TRP A 69 -3.69 14.99 -7.97
CA TRP A 69 -2.39 14.94 -8.63
C TRP A 69 -2.52 14.75 -10.16
N GLN A 70 -3.46 13.90 -10.59
CA GLN A 70 -3.66 13.58 -12.00
C GLN A 70 -4.51 14.61 -12.74
N THR A 71 -5.53 15.15 -12.06
CA THR A 71 -6.57 15.97 -12.69
C THR A 71 -6.36 17.47 -12.49
N ASN A 72 -5.57 17.85 -11.48
CA ASN A 72 -5.38 19.22 -10.96
C ASN A 72 -6.66 19.85 -10.40
N GLU A 73 -7.82 19.65 -11.04
CA GLU A 73 -9.14 20.03 -10.58
C GLU A 73 -10.17 18.95 -10.92
N ILE A 74 -11.17 18.77 -10.05
CA ILE A 74 -12.20 17.76 -10.27
C ILE A 74 -13.51 18.10 -9.54
N GLY A 75 -14.63 17.84 -10.21
CA GLY A 75 -15.96 17.90 -9.60
C GLY A 75 -16.24 16.69 -8.70
N ARG A 76 -17.16 16.86 -7.75
CA ARG A 76 -17.51 15.85 -6.74
C ARG A 76 -17.84 14.48 -7.32
N ASP A 77 -18.73 14.40 -8.31
CA ASP A 77 -19.23 13.12 -8.78
C ASP A 77 -18.16 12.31 -9.53
N ARG A 78 -17.32 12.99 -10.31
CA ARG A 78 -16.15 12.36 -10.96
C ARG A 78 -15.14 11.86 -9.93
N LEU A 79 -14.89 12.65 -8.88
CA LEU A 79 -13.99 12.30 -7.79
C LEU A 79 -14.44 11.05 -7.03
N LEU A 80 -15.72 11.01 -6.62
CA LEU A 80 -16.28 9.85 -5.91
C LEU A 80 -16.31 8.60 -6.79
N ASN A 81 -16.37 8.77 -8.10
CA ASN A 81 -16.35 7.68 -9.06
C ASN A 81 -14.95 7.20 -9.47
N HIS A 82 -13.89 7.89 -9.06
CA HIS A 82 -12.52 7.54 -9.43
C HIS A 82 -12.07 6.21 -8.83
N LYS A 83 -11.22 5.46 -9.56
CA LYS A 83 -10.72 4.13 -9.15
C LYS A 83 -10.10 4.13 -7.74
N TYR A 84 -9.32 5.15 -7.40
CA TYR A 84 -8.69 5.28 -6.08
C TYR A 84 -9.70 5.38 -4.94
N VAL A 85 -10.74 6.21 -5.12
CA VAL A 85 -11.76 6.42 -4.09
C VAL A 85 -12.67 5.19 -3.97
N LYS A 86 -13.01 4.57 -5.11
CA LYS A 86 -13.85 3.35 -5.12
C LYS A 86 -13.16 2.16 -4.46
N THR A 87 -11.88 1.94 -4.76
CA THR A 87 -11.17 0.72 -4.39
C THR A 87 -10.39 0.83 -3.08
N LEU A 88 -9.76 1.97 -2.79
CA LEU A 88 -8.85 2.11 -1.65
C LEU A 88 -9.48 2.76 -0.41
N CYS A 89 -10.50 3.61 -0.58
CA CYS A 89 -11.18 4.23 0.56
C CYS A 89 -12.17 3.28 1.23
N HIS A 90 -11.95 3.05 2.52
CA HIS A 90 -12.82 2.22 3.35
C HIS A 90 -14.09 2.98 3.78
N ASN A 91 -13.98 4.28 4.08
CA ASN A 91 -15.09 5.12 4.51
C ASN A 91 -15.56 6.07 3.39
N LYS A 92 -16.77 5.82 2.89
CA LYS A 92 -17.40 6.59 1.79
C LYS A 92 -18.56 7.47 2.27
N ASN A 93 -18.71 7.68 3.58
CA ASN A 93 -19.80 8.49 4.13
C ASN A 93 -19.71 9.94 3.61
N LYS A 94 -20.86 10.50 3.20
CA LYS A 94 -21.01 11.91 2.77
C LYS A 94 -20.48 12.89 3.83
N GLY A 95 -20.66 12.58 5.12
CA GLY A 95 -20.11 13.37 6.24
C GLY A 95 -18.58 13.39 6.26
N THR A 96 -17.95 12.22 6.11
CA THR A 96 -16.49 12.06 6.05
C THR A 96 -15.88 12.88 4.90
N TYR A 97 -16.52 12.86 3.73
CA TYR A 97 -16.09 13.64 2.57
C TYR A 97 -16.09 15.14 2.83
N ARG A 98 -17.19 15.69 3.39
CA ARG A 98 -17.29 17.12 3.72
C ARG A 98 -16.24 17.55 4.74
N SER A 99 -16.09 16.77 5.82
CA SER A 99 -15.09 17.03 6.85
C SER A 99 -13.66 16.93 6.30
N CYS A 100 -13.41 16.02 5.36
CA CYS A 100 -12.13 15.91 4.66
C CYS A 100 -11.81 17.17 3.86
N ILE A 101 -12.75 17.64 3.03
CA ILE A 101 -12.59 18.87 2.25
C ILE A 101 -12.30 20.05 3.16
N SER A 102 -13.10 20.23 4.21
CA SER A 102 -12.91 21.33 5.16
C SER A 102 -11.50 21.35 5.74
N ARG A 103 -10.98 20.20 6.17
CA ARG A 103 -9.60 20.08 6.68
C ARG A 103 -8.55 20.38 5.62
N LEU A 104 -8.70 19.84 4.41
CA LEU A 104 -7.75 20.07 3.32
C LEU A 104 -7.74 21.53 2.84
N CYS A 105 -8.89 22.20 2.80
CA CYS A 105 -8.99 23.63 2.53
C CYS A 105 -8.35 24.47 3.65
N LYS A 106 -8.65 24.13 4.93
CA LYS A 106 -8.06 24.81 6.09
C LYS A 106 -6.53 24.73 6.07
N ASN A 107 -5.97 23.58 5.68
CA ASN A 107 -4.53 23.37 5.53
C ASN A 107 -3.96 23.88 4.20
N LYS A 108 -4.76 24.59 3.39
CA LYS A 108 -4.39 25.14 2.08
C LYS A 108 -3.82 24.09 1.11
N LEU A 109 -4.22 22.82 1.21
CA LEU A 109 -3.78 21.76 0.29
C LEU A 109 -4.67 21.68 -0.95
N ILE A 110 -5.93 22.09 -0.81
CA ILE A 110 -6.89 22.19 -1.90
C ILE A 110 -7.63 23.53 -1.81
N ARG A 111 -8.20 23.96 -2.94
CA ARG A 111 -9.21 25.02 -3.02
C ARG A 111 -10.54 24.41 -3.41
N ARG A 112 -11.64 25.10 -3.09
CA ARG A 112 -12.98 24.75 -3.54
C ARG A 112 -13.64 26.02 -4.07
N ASP A 113 -14.26 25.92 -5.23
CA ASP A 113 -15.03 27.01 -5.82
C ASP A 113 -16.53 26.93 -5.45
N TYR A 114 -17.31 27.89 -5.93
CA TYR A 114 -18.77 27.94 -5.75
C TYR A 114 -19.51 26.79 -6.46
N ASN A 115 -18.94 26.24 -7.54
CA ASN A 115 -19.50 25.14 -8.32
C ASN A 115 -19.17 23.75 -7.76
N ASN A 116 -18.56 23.67 -6.57
CA ASN A 116 -18.09 22.43 -5.94
C ASN A 116 -16.97 21.71 -6.70
N ILE A 117 -16.25 22.41 -7.56
CA ILE A 117 -14.99 21.97 -8.14
C ILE A 117 -13.90 22.13 -7.08
N ILE A 118 -13.12 21.07 -6.92
CA ILE A 118 -12.01 21.02 -5.98
C ILE A 118 -10.74 21.10 -6.81
N GLY A 119 -9.84 22.01 -6.45
CA GLY A 119 -8.57 22.21 -7.14
C GLY A 119 -7.37 22.02 -6.23
N LEU A 120 -6.26 21.52 -6.76
CA LEU A 120 -5.00 21.35 -6.07
C LEU A 120 -4.27 22.70 -5.96
N THR A 121 -3.80 23.06 -4.77
CA THR A 121 -2.96 24.26 -4.59
C THR A 121 -1.48 23.91 -4.76
N GLY A 122 -0.62 24.93 -4.92
CA GLY A 122 0.84 24.73 -4.96
C GLY A 122 1.37 24.02 -3.71
N SER A 123 0.91 24.44 -2.52
CA SER A 123 1.25 23.80 -1.23
C SER A 123 0.72 22.37 -1.08
N GLY A 124 -0.34 22.02 -1.80
CA GLY A 124 -0.90 20.66 -1.84
C GLY A 124 -0.12 19.67 -2.70
N ARG A 125 0.69 20.15 -3.65
CA ARG A 125 1.32 19.28 -4.67
C ARG A 125 2.17 18.16 -4.10
N GLY A 126 2.98 18.44 -3.08
CA GLY A 126 3.80 17.40 -2.45
C GLY A 126 2.94 16.30 -1.80
N ALA A 127 1.89 16.69 -1.06
CA ALA A 127 0.97 15.74 -0.44
C ALA A 127 0.18 14.93 -1.47
N ALA A 128 -0.19 15.56 -2.59
CA ALA A 128 -0.84 14.91 -3.73
C ALA A 128 0.08 13.90 -4.42
N LEU A 129 1.34 14.27 -4.67
CA LEU A 129 2.35 13.39 -5.23
C LEU A 129 2.56 12.15 -4.35
N PHE A 130 2.79 12.33 -3.04
CA PHE A 130 2.97 11.19 -2.13
C PHE A 130 1.74 10.30 -2.06
N SER A 131 0.54 10.90 -2.05
CA SER A 131 -0.71 10.14 -2.04
C SER A 131 -0.92 9.35 -3.34
N PHE A 132 -0.52 9.92 -4.47
CA PHE A 132 -0.55 9.28 -5.79
C PHE A 132 0.43 8.09 -5.86
N ILE A 133 1.68 8.29 -5.44
CA ILE A 133 2.70 7.22 -5.36
C ILE A 133 2.18 6.06 -4.53
N GLU A 134 1.64 6.34 -3.32
CA GLU A 134 1.11 5.30 -2.44
C GLU A 134 -0.11 4.59 -3.07
N ALA A 135 -0.99 5.33 -3.76
CA ALA A 135 -2.13 4.74 -4.46
C ALA A 135 -1.68 3.77 -5.55
N GLU A 136 -0.80 4.21 -6.45
CA GLU A 136 -0.30 3.40 -7.54
C GLU A 136 0.50 2.19 -7.04
N ALA A 137 1.33 2.35 -6.01
CA ALA A 137 2.02 1.23 -5.37
C ALA A 137 1.04 0.20 -4.80
N LYS A 138 -0.04 0.63 -4.14
CA LYS A 138 -1.09 -0.26 -3.61
C LYS A 138 -1.85 -0.98 -4.72
N PHE A 139 -2.17 -0.30 -5.81
CA PHE A 139 -2.82 -0.94 -6.97
C PHE A 139 -1.89 -1.98 -7.59
N HIS A 140 -0.64 -1.61 -7.86
CA HIS A 140 0.31 -2.51 -8.49
C HIS A 140 0.60 -3.73 -7.61
N LYS A 141 0.88 -3.54 -6.31
CA LYS A 141 1.12 -4.66 -5.38
C LYS A 141 -0.06 -5.64 -5.32
N LYS A 142 -1.30 -5.17 -5.44
CA LYS A 142 -2.49 -6.04 -5.42
C LYS A 142 -2.55 -7.00 -6.61
N GLU A 143 -1.98 -6.59 -7.74
CA GLU A 143 -2.03 -7.35 -9.00
C GLU A 143 -0.79 -8.24 -9.20
N GLN A 144 0.30 -7.97 -8.49
CA GLN A 144 1.57 -8.67 -8.67
C GLN A 144 1.73 -9.85 -7.71
N LYS A 145 2.18 -10.97 -8.26
CA LYS A 145 2.83 -12.04 -7.50
C LYS A 145 4.32 -11.78 -7.47
N TRP A 146 4.99 -12.32 -6.45
CA TRP A 146 6.44 -12.31 -6.47
C TRP A 146 6.94 -13.16 -7.65
N ASP A 147 7.83 -12.60 -8.45
CA ASP A 147 8.40 -13.21 -9.66
C ASP A 147 9.74 -13.90 -9.39
N GLY A 148 10.10 -14.09 -8.12
CA GLY A 148 11.38 -14.64 -7.71
C GLY A 148 12.53 -13.63 -7.74
N GLY A 149 12.28 -12.38 -8.14
CA GLY A 149 13.29 -11.32 -8.19
C GLY A 149 13.22 -10.36 -7.02
N TRP A 150 14.37 -9.88 -6.56
CA TRP A 150 14.55 -8.80 -5.61
C TRP A 150 14.89 -7.50 -6.32
N ARG A 151 14.27 -6.40 -5.89
CA ARG A 151 14.53 -5.03 -6.35
C ARG A 151 15.28 -4.33 -5.25
N ILE A 152 16.55 -4.06 -5.52
CA ILE A 152 17.44 -3.41 -4.58
C ILE A 152 17.68 -1.98 -5.06
N VAL A 153 17.49 -1.03 -4.16
CA VAL A 153 17.82 0.38 -4.37
C VAL A 153 18.91 0.73 -3.39
N PHE A 154 20.06 1.16 -3.89
CA PHE A 154 21.08 1.77 -3.05
C PHE A 154 21.46 3.14 -3.59
N PHE A 155 21.86 4.02 -2.69
CA PHE A 155 22.14 5.38 -3.05
C PHE A 155 23.23 6.00 -2.20
N ASP A 156 24.00 6.88 -2.83
CA ASP A 156 25.01 7.71 -2.16
C ASP A 156 24.73 9.17 -2.49
N ILE A 157 23.86 9.77 -1.67
CA ILE A 157 23.42 11.16 -1.82
C ILE A 157 24.26 12.03 -0.87
N PRO A 158 25.03 13.00 -1.40
CA PRO A 158 25.86 13.89 -0.61
C PRO A 158 25.09 14.61 0.50
N GLU A 159 25.78 14.96 1.60
CA GLU A 159 25.12 15.57 2.77
C GLU A 159 24.46 16.91 2.47
N HIS A 160 25.05 17.74 1.59
CA HIS A 160 24.43 18.99 1.15
C HIS A 160 23.09 18.78 0.40
N LYS A 161 22.82 17.56 -0.08
CA LYS A 161 21.57 17.11 -0.70
C LYS A 161 20.67 16.28 0.24
N ARG A 162 20.86 16.36 1.57
CA ARG A 162 20.09 15.59 2.57
C ARG A 162 18.58 15.61 2.37
N LYS A 163 18.00 16.73 1.94
CA LYS A 163 16.55 16.83 1.64
C LYS A 163 16.08 15.80 0.60
N TYR A 164 16.90 15.56 -0.44
CA TYR A 164 16.60 14.56 -1.47
C TYR A 164 16.73 13.13 -0.94
N ARG A 165 17.70 12.89 -0.06
CA ARG A 165 17.87 11.61 0.63
C ARG A 165 16.65 11.28 1.51
N ASP A 166 16.19 12.24 2.29
CA ASP A 166 15.03 12.08 3.16
C ASP A 166 13.74 11.93 2.34
N TYR A 167 13.63 12.63 1.21
CA TYR A 167 12.55 12.44 0.24
C TYR A 167 12.55 11.01 -0.32
N LEU A 168 13.68 10.53 -0.84
CA LEU A 168 13.79 9.19 -1.43
C LEU A 168 13.42 8.10 -0.43
N ARG A 169 13.92 8.18 0.80
CA ARG A 169 13.56 7.23 1.88
C ARG A 169 12.06 7.21 2.17
N LYS A 170 11.41 8.39 2.21
CA LYS A 170 9.96 8.49 2.39
C LYS A 170 9.22 7.82 1.23
N VAL A 171 9.63 8.08 0.00
CA VAL A 171 9.02 7.48 -1.20
C VAL A 171 9.19 5.96 -1.21
N LEU A 172 10.40 5.44 -0.98
CA LEU A 172 10.68 4.00 -0.95
C LEU A 172 9.81 3.30 0.10
N LYS A 173 9.71 3.88 1.30
CA LYS A 173 8.83 3.38 2.36
C LYS A 173 7.35 3.41 1.96
N LEU A 174 6.87 4.44 1.27
CA LEU A 174 5.49 4.53 0.79
C LEU A 174 5.17 3.49 -0.28
N VAL A 175 6.13 3.16 -1.14
CA VAL A 175 5.99 2.10 -2.16
C VAL A 175 6.01 0.71 -1.53
N GLY A 176 6.63 0.58 -0.34
CA GLY A 176 6.69 -0.65 0.43
C GLY A 176 8.05 -1.34 0.39
N PHE A 177 9.11 -0.63 -0.01
CA PHE A 177 10.48 -1.11 0.20
C PHE A 177 10.78 -1.19 1.69
N ASN A 178 11.56 -2.20 2.08
CA ASN A 178 12.12 -2.34 3.41
C ASN A 178 13.56 -1.79 3.45
N GLU A 179 13.95 -1.14 4.55
CA GLU A 179 15.32 -0.65 4.74
C GLU A 179 16.21 -1.81 5.21
N PHE A 180 17.06 -2.30 4.32
CA PHE A 180 18.00 -3.39 4.62
C PHE A 180 19.24 -2.89 5.36
N GLN A 181 19.76 -1.73 4.95
CA GLN A 181 20.84 -1.00 5.62
C GLN A 181 20.65 0.50 5.36
N LYS A 182 21.43 1.34 6.07
CA LYS A 182 21.53 2.77 5.72
C LYS A 182 21.81 2.93 4.22
N SER A 183 20.83 3.50 3.53
CA SER A 183 20.87 3.75 2.08
C SER A 183 20.81 2.52 1.18
N ILE A 184 20.41 1.35 1.71
CA ILE A 184 20.11 0.14 0.93
C ILE A 184 18.68 -0.30 1.26
N TRP A 185 17.86 -0.42 0.24
CA TRP A 185 16.45 -0.73 0.34
C TRP A 185 16.11 -1.89 -0.58
N ILE A 186 15.20 -2.76 -0.14
CA ILE A 186 14.85 -3.98 -0.86
C ILE A 186 13.33 -4.12 -1.00
N TYR A 187 12.89 -4.71 -2.11
CA TYR A 187 11.48 -4.96 -2.41
C TYR A 187 11.32 -6.17 -3.33
N PRO A 188 10.38 -7.09 -3.11
CA PRO A 188 10.26 -8.29 -3.93
C PRO A 188 9.46 -8.06 -5.22
N TYR A 189 8.51 -7.13 -5.24
CA TYR A 189 7.58 -7.04 -6.38
C TYR A 189 8.16 -6.19 -7.54
N PRO A 190 7.77 -6.48 -8.79
CA PRO A 190 8.03 -5.58 -9.91
C PRO A 190 7.61 -4.15 -9.59
N VAL A 191 8.38 -3.17 -10.08
CA VAL A 191 8.08 -1.74 -9.94
C VAL A 191 7.83 -1.20 -11.34
N PRO A 192 6.67 -0.59 -11.63
CA PRO A 192 6.36 -0.02 -12.94
C PRO A 192 7.37 1.05 -13.35
N ALA A 193 7.66 1.16 -14.65
CA ALA A 193 8.60 2.15 -15.18
C ALA A 193 8.23 3.58 -14.76
N PHE A 194 6.96 3.97 -14.92
CA PHE A 194 6.49 5.30 -14.51
C PHE A 194 6.72 5.58 -13.01
N LEU A 195 6.62 4.56 -12.16
CA LEU A 195 6.83 4.71 -10.73
C LEU A 195 8.32 4.85 -10.45
N LYS A 196 9.19 4.11 -11.14
CA LYS A 196 10.65 4.31 -11.07
C LYS A 196 11.04 5.73 -11.48
N ASP A 197 10.48 6.25 -12.58
CA ASP A 197 10.78 7.61 -13.05
C ASP A 197 10.34 8.67 -12.04
N LEU A 198 9.20 8.44 -11.37
CA LEU A 198 8.69 9.33 -10.33
C LEU A 198 9.51 9.26 -9.04
N ILE A 199 10.03 8.08 -8.67
CA ILE A 199 10.89 7.88 -7.51
C ILE A 199 12.29 8.49 -7.77
N PHE A 200 12.84 8.29 -8.97
CA PHE A 200 14.20 8.64 -9.36
C PHE A 200 14.23 9.88 -10.26
N GLU A 201 13.68 10.99 -9.75
CA GLU A 201 13.74 12.27 -10.43
C GLU A 201 15.18 12.70 -10.79
N TYR A 202 15.33 13.59 -11.78
CA TYR A 202 16.61 13.95 -12.38
C TYR A 202 17.70 14.35 -11.36
N ASN A 203 17.33 15.05 -10.28
CA ASN A 203 18.28 15.51 -9.26
C ASN A 203 18.87 14.37 -8.41
N ILE A 204 18.18 13.24 -8.34
CA ILE A 204 18.50 12.10 -7.49
C ILE A 204 19.10 10.95 -8.32
N LYS A 205 18.62 10.77 -9.56
CA LYS A 205 19.00 9.69 -10.47
C LYS A 205 20.51 9.40 -10.56
N PRO A 206 21.42 10.40 -10.62
CA PRO A 206 22.86 10.12 -10.69
C PRO A 206 23.41 9.39 -9.46
N HIS A 207 22.81 9.64 -8.30
CA HIS A 207 23.22 9.15 -6.98
C HIS A 207 22.55 7.83 -6.59
N VAL A 208 21.68 7.27 -7.43
CA VAL A 208 20.93 6.06 -7.13
C VAL A 208 21.28 4.96 -8.12
N ARG A 209 21.25 3.72 -7.63
CA ARG A 209 21.33 2.51 -8.43
C ARG A 209 20.15 1.62 -8.08
N PHE A 210 19.57 1.02 -9.12
CA PHE A 210 18.46 0.08 -9.03
C PHE A 210 18.91 -1.25 -9.63
N ILE A 211 18.91 -2.30 -8.83
CA ILE A 211 19.27 -3.65 -9.24
C ILE A 211 18.02 -4.52 -9.20
N THR A 212 17.87 -5.38 -10.20
CA THR A 212 16.98 -6.53 -10.13
C THR A 212 17.85 -7.78 -10.14
N THR A 213 17.74 -8.62 -9.11
CA THR A 213 18.50 -9.86 -8.96
C THR A 213 17.56 -10.96 -8.50
N ASN A 214 17.71 -12.18 -9.00
CA ASN A 214 17.03 -13.36 -8.50
C ASN A 214 17.87 -14.14 -7.46
N LEU A 215 19.10 -13.67 -7.19
CA LEU A 215 20.04 -14.28 -6.28
C LEU A 215 20.42 -13.29 -5.18
N ILE A 216 20.06 -13.64 -3.95
CA ILE A 216 20.58 -13.09 -2.71
C ILE A 216 20.89 -14.30 -1.83
N ASP A 217 22.10 -14.35 -1.30
CA ASP A 217 22.49 -15.45 -0.41
C ASP A 217 21.63 -15.45 0.86
N ASN A 218 21.19 -16.63 1.30
CA ASN A 218 20.37 -16.84 2.49
C ASN A 218 19.24 -15.80 2.72
N ASP A 219 18.40 -15.55 1.71
CA ASP A 219 17.33 -14.53 1.76
C ASP A 219 16.09 -14.91 2.61
N SER A 220 16.22 -15.89 3.51
CA SER A 220 15.10 -16.44 4.29
C SER A 220 14.50 -15.43 5.27
N ASP A 221 15.31 -14.54 5.83
CA ASP A 221 14.90 -13.41 6.66
C ASP A 221 14.12 -12.37 5.84
N LEU A 222 14.59 -12.06 4.63
CA LEU A 222 13.94 -11.12 3.72
C LEU A 222 12.57 -11.64 3.27
N ARG A 223 12.48 -12.94 2.93
CA ARG A 223 11.20 -13.54 2.54
C ARG A 223 10.16 -13.46 3.67
N LYS A 224 10.58 -13.65 4.92
CA LYS A 224 9.70 -13.49 6.10
C LYS A 224 9.19 -12.05 6.24
N ILE A 225 10.03 -11.04 6.02
CA ILE A 225 9.63 -9.62 6.08
C ILE A 225 8.49 -9.29 5.10
N PHE A 226 8.43 -9.98 3.96
CA PHE A 226 7.44 -9.74 2.92
C PHE A 226 6.33 -10.80 2.82
N ASP A 227 6.24 -11.70 3.79
CA ASP A 227 5.27 -12.80 3.83
C ASP A 227 5.32 -13.69 2.57
N LEU A 228 6.53 -14.03 2.11
CA LEU A 228 6.77 -14.86 0.91
C LEU A 228 7.01 -16.35 1.20
N VAL A 229 6.91 -16.78 2.46
CA VAL A 229 7.09 -18.17 2.94
C VAL A 229 5.83 -18.63 3.65
#